data_AF-A0A1V6K7T2-F1
#
_entry.id   AF-A0A1V6K7T2-F1
#
_cell.length_a   1.000
_cell.length_b   1.000
_cell.length_c   1.000
_cell.angle_alpha   90.00
_cell.angle_beta   90.00
_cell.angle_gamma   90.00
#
_symmetry.space_group_name_H-M   'P 1'
#
loop_
_entity.id
_entity.type
_entity.pdbx_description
1 polymer ?
#
loop_
_entity_poly.entity_id
_entity_poly.type
_entity_poly.pdbx_seq_one_letter_code
_entity_poly.pdbx_strand_id
1 'polypeptide(L)'
;MNDDGVAWSFVMVVLALLVLAGLWIVMTPFAGYFVDTMNERIEAGAVSAQTADAFEFNVTIFTYWPAFALGALFLFSIIRALYERRVNPYD
;
A
#
# COMPACT_ATOMS: atom_id res chain seq x y z
N MET A 1 -30.08 15.77 5.94
CA MET A 1 -29.95 14.42 6.55
C MET A 1 -29.29 13.48 5.55
N ASN A 2 -27.96 13.43 5.57
CA ASN A 2 -27.19 12.43 4.84
C ASN A 2 -26.00 11.93 5.70
N ASP A 3 -26.21 11.85 7.02
CA ASP A 3 -25.25 11.25 7.94
C ASP A 3 -24.93 9.80 7.56
N ASP A 4 -25.92 9.10 6.96
CA ASP A 4 -25.74 7.76 6.42
C ASP A 4 -24.71 7.71 5.29
N GLY A 5 -24.65 8.73 4.40
CA GLY A 5 -23.68 8.78 3.30
C GLY A 5 -22.24 9.03 3.77
N VAL A 6 -22.07 9.83 4.82
CA VAL A 6 -20.77 10.06 5.45
C VAL A 6 -20.32 8.83 6.24
N ALA A 7 -21.24 8.17 6.95
CA ALA A 7 -20.95 6.91 7.65
C ALA A 7 -20.56 5.79 6.66
N TRP A 8 -21.28 5.66 5.55
CA TRP A 8 -20.98 4.65 4.52
C TRP A 8 -19.62 4.85 3.85
N SER A 9 -19.26 6.10 3.55
CA SER A 9 -17.96 6.41 2.94
C SER A 9 -16.80 6.13 3.90
N PHE A 10 -16.96 6.39 5.20
CA PHE A 10 -15.98 6.02 6.21
C PHE A 10 -15.83 4.51 6.35
N VAL A 11 -16.94 3.76 6.40
CA VAL A 11 -16.94 2.29 6.46
C VAL A 11 -16.23 1.67 5.25
N MET A 12 -16.47 2.21 4.04
CA MET A 12 -15.80 1.74 2.82
C MET A 12 -14.30 1.99 2.82
N VAL A 13 -13.85 3.12 3.38
CA VAL A 13 -12.42 3.40 3.56
C VAL A 13 -11.81 2.42 4.55
N VAL A 14 -12.46 2.16 5.69
CA VAL A 14 -11.98 1.17 6.67
C VAL A 14 -11.89 -0.22 6.07
N LEU A 15 -12.90 -0.65 5.30
CA LEU A 15 -12.86 -1.93 4.59
C LEU A 15 -11.73 -2.01 3.56
N ALA A 16 -11.51 -0.94 2.78
CA ALA A 16 -10.38 -0.86 1.85
C ALA A 16 -9.02 -0.96 2.57
N LEU A 17 -8.89 -0.30 3.73
CA LEU A 17 -7.69 -0.38 4.57
C LEU A 17 -7.45 -1.81 5.08
N LEU A 18 -8.49 -2.51 5.53
CA LEU A 18 -8.39 -3.91 5.99
C LEU A 18 -7.99 -4.86 4.86
N VAL A 19 -8.56 -4.71 3.67
CA VAL A 19 -8.22 -5.54 2.49
C VAL A 19 -6.77 -5.31 2.07
N LEU A 20 -6.33 -4.04 2.02
CA LEU A 20 -4.96 -3.70 1.66
C LEU A 20 -3.94 -4.15 2.71
N ALA A 21 -4.28 -4.07 4.00
CA ALA A 21 -3.46 -4.63 5.07
C ALA A 21 -3.34 -6.16 4.96
N GLY A 22 -4.45 -6.85 4.64
CA GLY A 22 -4.43 -8.29 4.37
C GLY A 22 -3.53 -8.65 3.18
N LEU A 23 -3.65 -7.89 2.08
CA LEU A 23 -2.77 -8.04 0.91
C LEU A 23 -1.30 -7.85 1.27
N TRP A 24 -0.97 -6.82 2.05
CA TRP A 24 0.40 -6.58 2.52
C TRP A 24 0.97 -7.77 3.28
N ILE A 25 0.20 -8.34 4.22
CA ILE A 25 0.61 -9.51 5.01
C ILE A 25 0.91 -10.69 4.07
N VAL A 26 0.06 -10.92 3.06
CA VAL A 26 0.26 -12.01 2.09
C VAL A 26 1.45 -11.75 1.17
N MET A 27 1.74 -10.49 0.82
CA MET A 27 2.87 -10.13 -0.07
C MET A 27 4.24 -10.22 0.64
N THR A 28 4.27 -10.07 1.96
CA THR A 28 5.51 -10.10 2.75
C THR A 28 6.36 -11.37 2.56
N PRO A 29 5.81 -12.61 2.64
CA PRO A 29 6.60 -13.83 2.39
C PRO A 29 7.09 -13.95 0.94
N PHE A 30 6.35 -13.40 -0.03
CA PHE A 30 6.82 -13.39 -1.43
C PHE A 30 8.05 -12.50 -1.59
N ALA A 31 8.08 -11.33 -0.96
CA ALA A 31 9.26 -10.46 -0.97
C ALA A 31 10.49 -11.16 -0.37
N GLY A 32 10.33 -11.87 0.75
CA GLY A 32 11.40 -12.67 1.35
C GLY A 32 11.95 -13.73 0.39
N TYR A 33 11.07 -14.51 -0.26
CA TYR A 33 11.48 -15.50 -1.25
C TYR A 33 12.30 -14.92 -2.41
N PHE A 34 11.92 -13.73 -2.90
CA PHE A 34 12.66 -13.06 -3.97
C PHE A 34 14.07 -12.64 -3.52
N VAL A 35 14.20 -12.10 -2.31
CA VAL A 35 15.51 -11.73 -1.74
C VAL A 35 16.40 -12.96 -1.58
N ASP A 36 15.87 -14.04 -1.00
CA ASP A 36 16.62 -15.28 -0.78
C ASP A 36 17.09 -15.89 -2.11
N THR A 37 16.20 -15.98 -3.11
CA THR A 37 16.54 -16.46 -4.46
C THR A 37 17.64 -15.62 -5.11
N MET A 38 17.71 -14.32 -4.81
CA MET A 38 18.71 -13.44 -5.42
C MET A 38 20.05 -13.51 -4.71
N ASN A 39 20.05 -13.69 -3.39
CA ASN A 39 21.26 -13.99 -2.62
C ASN A 39 21.93 -15.29 -3.11
N GLU A 40 21.15 -16.35 -3.35
CA GLU A 40 21.67 -17.60 -3.93
C GLU A 40 22.33 -17.39 -5.30
N ARG A 41 21.78 -16.50 -6.14
CA ARG A 41 22.34 -16.20 -7.46
C ARG A 41 23.59 -15.34 -7.42
N ILE A 42 23.72 -14.48 -6.41
CA ILE A 42 24.93 -13.70 -6.13
C ILE A 42 26.05 -14.64 -5.69
N GLU A 43 25.76 -15.55 -4.76
CA GLU A 43 26.72 -16.56 -4.28
C GLU A 43 27.18 -17.48 -5.41
N ALA A 44 26.28 -17.83 -6.33
CA ALA A 44 26.61 -18.60 -7.53
C ALA A 44 27.44 -17.83 -8.57
N GLY A 45 27.75 -16.54 -8.34
CA GLY A 45 28.48 -15.69 -9.28
C GLY A 45 27.72 -15.41 -10.58
N ALA A 46 26.42 -15.72 -10.63
CA ALA A 46 25.60 -15.56 -11.82
C ALA A 46 25.11 -14.12 -12.04
N VAL A 47 25.25 -13.27 -11.02
CA VAL A 47 24.68 -11.91 -10.98
C VAL A 47 25.72 -10.93 -10.46
N SER A 48 25.87 -9.78 -11.13
CA SER A 48 26.75 -8.69 -10.66
C SER A 48 26.16 -7.99 -9.43
N ALA A 49 27.03 -7.45 -8.56
CA ALA A 49 26.60 -6.69 -7.38
C ALA A 49 25.63 -5.54 -7.73
N GLN A 50 25.82 -4.89 -8.87
CA GLN A 50 24.94 -3.82 -9.33
C GLN A 50 23.51 -4.33 -9.67
N THR A 51 23.40 -5.56 -10.17
CA THR A 51 22.10 -6.19 -10.44
C THR A 51 21.41 -6.62 -9.14
N ALA A 52 22.18 -7.01 -8.12
CA ALA A 52 21.67 -7.30 -6.79
C ALA A 52 21.05 -6.07 -6.13
N ASP A 53 21.78 -4.94 -6.09
CA ASP A 53 21.29 -3.68 -5.51
C ASP A 53 20.02 -3.19 -6.22
N ALA A 54 19.99 -3.28 -7.56
CA ALA A 54 18.80 -2.91 -8.33
C ALA A 54 17.61 -3.82 -8.02
N PHE A 55 17.84 -5.12 -7.79
CA PHE A 55 16.80 -6.07 -7.44
C PHE A 55 16.25 -5.81 -6.02
N GLU A 56 17.13 -5.59 -5.04
CA GLU A 56 16.73 -5.27 -3.66
C GLU A 56 15.92 -3.97 -3.59
N PHE A 57 16.29 -2.95 -4.37
CA PHE A 57 15.51 -1.72 -4.51
C PHE A 57 14.10 -1.99 -5.05
N ASN A 58 13.98 -2.82 -6.10
CA ASN A 58 12.67 -3.17 -6.66
C ASN A 58 11.81 -3.97 -5.68
N VAL A 59 12.38 -4.94 -4.97
CA VAL A 59 11.66 -5.71 -3.94
C VAL A 59 11.23 -4.81 -2.80
N THR A 60 12.07 -3.85 -2.39
CA THR A 60 11.77 -2.85 -1.37
C THR A 60 10.56 -2.01 -1.79
N ILE A 61 10.58 -1.44 -3.02
CA ILE A 61 9.43 -0.69 -3.53
C ILE A 61 8.16 -1.55 -3.56
N PHE A 62 8.27 -2.79 -4.03
CA PHE A 62 7.13 -3.69 -4.12
C PHE A 62 6.54 -4.02 -2.74
N THR A 63 7.41 -4.17 -1.74
CA THR A 63 7.02 -4.38 -0.36
C THR A 63 6.30 -3.16 0.19
N TYR A 64 6.80 -1.95 -0.04
CA TYR A 64 6.25 -0.71 0.52
C TYR A 64 5.07 -0.09 -0.25
N TRP A 65 4.84 -0.51 -1.50
CA TRP A 65 3.75 -0.02 -2.35
C TRP A 65 2.36 -0.06 -1.69
N PRO A 66 1.94 -1.14 -0.98
CA PRO A 66 0.60 -1.17 -0.42
C PRO A 66 0.44 -0.22 0.78
N ALA A 67 1.50 0.05 1.55
CA ALA A 67 1.49 1.09 2.59
C ALA A 67 1.37 2.50 1.98
N PHE A 68 2.01 2.73 0.83
CA PHE A 68 1.84 3.97 0.09
C PHE A 68 0.40 4.14 -0.42
N ALA A 69 -0.21 3.06 -0.93
CA ALA A 69 -1.62 3.05 -1.35
C ALA A 69 -2.58 3.28 -0.17
N LEU A 70 -2.31 2.68 0.99
CA LEU A 70 -3.05 2.91 2.24
C LEU A 70 -3.00 4.39 2.66
N GLY A 71 -1.80 5.00 2.65
CA GLY A 71 -1.62 6.41 2.98
C GLY A 71 -2.35 7.34 2.01
N ALA A 72 -2.29 7.05 0.70
CA ALA A 72 -2.98 7.84 -0.33
C ALA A 72 -4.51 7.75 -0.20
N LEU A 73 -5.06 6.56 0.06
CA LEU A 73 -6.49 6.38 0.27
C LEU A 73 -7.00 7.08 1.53
N PHE A 74 -6.21 7.03 2.60
CA PHE A 74 -6.53 7.77 3.82
C PHE A 74 -6.56 9.30 3.57
N LEU A 75 -5.53 9.84 2.90
CA LEU A 75 -5.49 11.26 2.53
C LEU A 75 -6.67 11.66 1.63
N PHE A 76 -7.01 10.82 0.64
CA PHE A 76 -8.15 11.05 -0.23
C PHE A 76 -9.47 11.13 0.55
N SER A 77 -9.66 10.24 1.53
CA SER A 77 -10.85 10.24 2.38
C SER A 77 -11.00 11.53 3.19
N ILE A 78 -9.90 12.05 3.76
CA ILE A 78 -9.88 13.33 4.48
C ILE A 78 -10.24 14.48 3.54
N ILE A 79 -9.59 14.55 2.37
CA ILE A 79 -9.84 15.63 1.39
C ILE A 79 -11.31 15.63 0.98
N ARG A 80 -11.89 14.45 0.69
CA ARG A 80 -13.29 14.32 0.33
C ARG A 80 -14.22 14.77 1.46
N ALA A 81 -13.98 14.33 2.68
CA ALA A 81 -14.79 14.72 3.84
C ALA A 81 -14.74 16.24 4.09
N LEU A 82 -13.56 16.86 3.94
CA LEU A 82 -13.41 18.31 4.03
C LEU A 82 -14.13 19.04 2.89
N TYR A 83 -14.10 18.48 1.67
CA TYR A 83 -14.78 19.05 0.51
C TYR A 83 -16.31 18.99 0.66
N GLU A 84 -16.85 17.85 1.12
CA GLU A 84 -18.29 17.70 1.42
C GLU A 84 -18.75 18.70 2.49
N ARG A 85 -17.99 18.87 3.58
CA ARG A 85 -18.25 19.92 4.59
C ARG A 85 -18.24 21.35 4.04
N ARG A 86 -17.34 21.63 3.09
CA ARG A 86 -17.21 22.96 2.49
C ARG A 86 -18.35 23.27 1.52
N VAL A 87 -18.72 22.29 0.71
CA VAL A 87 -19.72 22.46 -0.36
C VAL A 87 -21.15 22.38 0.18
N ASN A 88 -21.38 21.65 1.28
CA ASN A 88 -22.68 21.55 1.91
C ASN A 88 -22.61 21.86 3.43
N PRO A 89 -22.41 23.14 3.82
CA PRO A 89 -22.17 23.52 5.21
C PRO A 89 -23.43 23.60 6.10
N TYR A 90 -24.62 23.36 5.54
CA TYR A 90 -25.92 23.51 6.24
C TYR A 90 -26.73 22.20 6.35
N ASP A 91 -26.11 21.07 6.01
CA ASP A 91 -26.58 19.74 6.44
C ASP A 91 -25.82 19.31 7.71
#